data_AF-A0AAE1E2L4-F1
#
_entry.id   AF-A0AAE1E2L4-F1
#
_cell.length_a   1.000
_cell.length_b   1.000
_cell.length_c   1.000
_cell.angle_alpha   90.00
_cell.angle_beta   90.00
_cell.angle_gamma   90.00
#
_symmetry.space_group_name_H-M   'P 1'
#
loop_
_entity.id
_entity.type
_entity.pdbx_description
1 polymer ?
#
loop_
_entity_poly.entity_id
_entity_poly.type
_entity_poly.pdbx_seq_one_letter_code
_entity_poly.pdbx_strand_id
1 'polypeptide(L)'
;MYCRKAKLILPLKSILEEYKCGKARLLSMLEDSEDPVVKTVQPNIKTGRKWIVVEAVDEDKECLKIKKVIGQTQTDRKGLRSSTEKCWSKAKGKEKRDMVIHEIRLYEDSRIVQKAVQKPKQLQCTNWDNALQKSLTWNEIWHLAPLRISFLIRSVYDVLPPNANLVGWGKREDPTCPLCQGRQTTEHVLSSCKIALSQGRYT
;
A
#
# COMPACT_ATOMS: atom_id res chain seq x y z
N MET A 1 7.11 3.96 -1.28
CA MET A 1 6.01 3.17 -0.73
C MET A 1 5.35 2.39 -1.86
N TYR A 2 5.61 1.08 -1.89
CA TYR A 2 4.98 0.14 -2.81
C TYR A 2 3.80 -0.46 -2.06
N CYS A 3 2.67 0.24 -2.01
CA CYS A 3 1.49 -0.18 -1.26
C CYS A 3 0.24 0.19 -2.06
N ARG A 4 -0.73 -0.74 -2.12
CA ARG A 4 -2.01 -0.52 -2.83
C ARG A 4 -2.91 0.49 -2.14
N LYS A 5 -2.70 0.74 -0.84
CA LYS A 5 -3.46 1.71 -0.03
C LYS A 5 -2.85 3.11 -0.03
N ALA A 6 -1.70 3.31 -0.68
CA ALA A 6 -1.03 4.60 -0.72
C ALA A 6 -1.76 5.58 -1.66
N LYS A 7 -1.63 6.90 -1.42
CA LYS A 7 -2.22 7.94 -2.29
C LYS A 7 -1.70 7.90 -3.74
N LEU A 8 -0.46 7.48 -3.92
CA LEU A 8 0.11 7.15 -5.24
C LEU A 8 0.39 5.66 -5.33
N ILE A 9 -0.30 4.97 -6.24
CA ILE A 9 -0.05 3.57 -6.55
C ILE A 9 0.91 3.50 -7.73
N LEU A 10 2.08 2.91 -7.51
CA LEU A 10 3.05 2.61 -8.56
C LEU A 10 2.82 1.19 -9.09
N PRO A 11 3.15 0.90 -10.37
CA PRO A 11 3.05 -0.45 -10.94
C PRO A 11 4.25 -1.32 -10.52
N LEU A 12 4.74 -1.11 -9.30
CA LEU A 12 5.88 -1.77 -8.70
C LEU A 12 5.41 -2.54 -7.49
N LYS A 13 5.94 -3.75 -7.34
CA LYS A 13 5.64 -4.61 -6.20
C LYS A 13 6.87 -4.76 -5.32
N SER A 14 6.64 -4.97 -4.03
CA SER A 14 7.74 -5.24 -3.12
C SER A 14 8.31 -6.63 -3.41
N ILE A 15 9.65 -6.73 -3.54
CA ILE A 15 10.32 -8.03 -3.70
C ILE A 15 10.02 -8.94 -2.50
N LEU A 16 9.94 -8.36 -1.30
CA LEU A 16 9.61 -9.12 -0.09
C LEU A 16 8.17 -9.65 -0.14
N GLU A 17 7.23 -8.85 -0.63
CA GLU A 17 5.84 -9.27 -0.81
C GLU A 17 5.76 -10.45 -1.78
N GLU A 18 6.40 -10.35 -2.95
CA GLU A 18 6.39 -11.43 -3.95
C GLU A 18 7.14 -12.67 -3.47
N TYR A 19 8.24 -12.52 -2.72
CA TYR A 19 8.93 -13.62 -2.04
C TYR A 19 8.00 -14.35 -1.07
N LYS A 20 7.30 -13.62 -0.20
CA LYS A 20 6.36 -14.20 0.77
C LYS A 20 5.20 -14.90 0.09
N CYS A 21 4.58 -14.23 -0.89
CA CYS A 21 3.50 -14.79 -1.69
C CYS A 21 3.94 -16.05 -2.43
N GLY A 22 5.14 -16.06 -3.01
CA GLY A 22 5.69 -17.21 -3.72
C GLY A 22 5.92 -18.41 -2.80
N LYS A 23 6.48 -18.17 -1.61
CA LYS A 23 6.71 -19.24 -0.63
C LYS A 23 5.41 -19.79 -0.03
N ALA A 24 4.46 -18.92 0.31
CA ALA A 24 3.14 -19.36 0.77
C ALA A 24 2.39 -20.14 -0.31
N ARG A 25 2.45 -19.67 -1.57
CA ARG A 25 1.88 -20.39 -2.71
C ARG A 25 2.48 -21.78 -2.86
N LEU A 26 3.81 -21.90 -2.74
CA LEU A 26 4.49 -23.20 -2.80
C LEU A 26 4.03 -24.12 -1.66
N LEU A 27 3.92 -23.60 -0.43
CA LEU A 27 3.43 -24.39 0.71
C LEU A 27 2.02 -24.93 0.44
N SER A 28 1.09 -24.05 0.06
CA SER A 28 -0.27 -24.49 -0.19
C SER A 28 -0.38 -25.42 -1.40
N MET A 29 0.51 -25.31 -2.40
CA MET A 29 0.58 -26.27 -3.51
C MET A 29 1.01 -27.67 -3.05
N LEU A 30 1.95 -27.75 -2.10
CA LEU A 30 2.40 -29.03 -1.56
C LEU A 30 1.34 -29.68 -0.65
N GLU A 31 0.64 -28.87 0.16
CA GLU A 31 -0.47 -29.32 1.01
C GLU A 31 -1.65 -29.86 0.19
N ASP A 32 -2.00 -29.16 -0.90
CA ASP A 32 -3.11 -29.51 -1.81
C ASP A 32 -2.69 -30.50 -2.91
N SER A 33 -1.49 -31.08 -2.86
CA SER A 33 -0.99 -31.99 -3.91
C SER A 33 -1.86 -33.24 -4.03
N GLU A 34 -2.15 -33.65 -5.27
CA GLU A 34 -2.85 -34.90 -5.58
C GLU A 34 -1.95 -36.13 -5.40
N ASP A 35 -0.63 -35.95 -5.56
CA ASP A 35 0.36 -37.01 -5.35
C ASP A 35 0.44 -37.38 -3.85
N PRO A 36 0.13 -38.63 -3.47
CA PRO A 36 0.16 -39.07 -2.08
C PRO A 36 1.58 -39.01 -1.49
N VAL A 37 2.63 -39.25 -2.27
CA VAL A 37 4.02 -39.22 -1.78
C VAL A 37 4.38 -37.80 -1.36
N VAL A 38 4.07 -36.82 -2.21
CA VAL A 38 4.31 -35.40 -1.91
C VAL A 38 3.53 -34.95 -0.68
N LYS A 39 2.28 -35.40 -0.58
CA LYS A 39 1.39 -35.08 0.53
C LYS A 39 1.83 -35.71 1.86
N THR A 40 2.45 -36.88 1.83
CA THR A 40 3.01 -37.55 3.01
C THR A 40 4.34 -36.92 3.43
N VAL A 41 5.21 -36.62 2.47
CA VAL A 41 6.57 -36.11 2.77
C VAL A 41 6.56 -34.65 3.23
N GLN A 42 5.65 -33.82 2.70
CA GLN A 42 5.56 -32.36 2.94
C GLN A 42 6.94 -31.71 3.12
N PRO A 43 7.70 -31.54 2.02
CA PRO A 43 9.08 -31.10 2.13
C PRO A 43 9.16 -29.74 2.82
N ASN A 44 10.05 -29.64 3.81
CA ASN A 44 10.23 -28.42 4.58
C ASN A 44 10.71 -27.28 3.66
N ILE A 45 9.91 -26.22 3.57
CA ILE A 45 10.25 -25.06 2.76
C ILE A 45 11.29 -24.22 3.50
N LYS A 46 12.48 -24.16 2.91
CA LYS A 46 13.55 -23.28 3.41
C LYS A 46 13.10 -21.82 3.36
N THR A 47 12.97 -21.22 4.54
CA THR A 47 12.73 -19.80 4.78
C THR A 47 13.84 -19.20 5.64
N GLY A 48 13.93 -17.88 5.70
CA GLY A 48 14.90 -17.20 6.56
C GLY A 48 14.47 -17.24 8.04
N ARG A 49 15.36 -16.81 8.93
CA ARG A 49 15.11 -16.77 10.38
C ARG A 49 14.00 -15.81 10.82
N LYS A 50 13.77 -14.74 10.05
CA LYS A 50 12.85 -13.64 10.41
C LYS A 50 11.39 -13.93 10.06
N TRP A 51 11.11 -14.97 9.27
CA TRP A 51 9.78 -15.25 8.78
C TRP A 51 9.65 -16.72 8.41
N ILE A 52 8.71 -17.39 9.05
CA ILE A 52 8.39 -18.80 8.87
C ILE A 52 7.09 -18.88 8.07
N VAL A 53 7.11 -19.63 6.96
CA VAL A 53 5.95 -19.68 6.04
C VAL A 53 4.79 -20.45 6.64
N VAL A 54 5.06 -21.55 7.33
CA VAL A 54 4.02 -22.43 7.90
C VAL A 54 3.16 -21.64 8.88
N GLU A 55 3.80 -21.00 9.86
CA GLU A 55 3.15 -20.13 10.85
C GLU A 55 2.34 -19.01 10.19
N ALA A 56 2.93 -18.29 9.24
CA ALA A 56 2.25 -17.18 8.57
C ALA A 56 1.02 -17.64 7.77
N VAL A 57 1.13 -18.77 7.05
CA VAL A 57 0.01 -19.32 6.28
C VAL A 57 -1.10 -19.82 7.22
N ASP A 58 -0.76 -20.40 8.35
CA ASP A 58 -1.74 -20.84 9.34
C ASP A 58 -2.44 -19.66 10.01
N GLU A 59 -1.71 -18.60 10.38
CA GLU A 59 -2.28 -17.34 10.85
C GLU A 59 -3.26 -16.75 9.83
N ASP A 60 -2.88 -16.70 8.55
CA ASP A 60 -3.75 -16.18 7.48
C ASP A 60 -4.99 -17.06 7.25
N LYS A 61 -4.85 -18.39 7.34
CA LYS A 61 -5.98 -19.34 7.31
C LYS A 61 -6.94 -19.08 8.47
N GLU A 62 -6.43 -18.82 9.68
CA GLU A 62 -7.24 -18.45 10.84
C GLU A 62 -7.92 -17.09 10.65
N CYS A 63 -7.22 -16.08 10.14
CA CYS A 63 -7.82 -14.78 9.79
C CYS A 63 -8.98 -14.93 8.80
N LEU A 64 -8.86 -15.81 7.80
CA LEU A 64 -9.94 -16.11 6.85
C LEU A 64 -11.14 -16.80 7.50
N LYS A 65 -10.89 -17.69 8.48
CA LYS A 65 -11.97 -18.28 9.30
C LYS A 65 -12.66 -17.22 10.16
N ILE A 66 -11.90 -16.31 10.78
CA ILE A 66 -12.45 -15.20 11.58
C ILE A 66 -13.30 -14.27 10.71
N LYS A 67 -12.81 -13.88 9.52
CA LYS A 67 -13.58 -13.08 8.56
C LYS A 67 -14.89 -13.74 8.16
N LYS A 68 -14.91 -15.07 8.05
CA LYS A 68 -16.15 -15.81 7.82
C LYS A 68 -17.13 -15.69 9.00
N VAL A 69 -16.65 -15.76 10.24
CA VAL A 69 -17.49 -15.64 11.45
C VAL A 69 -18.08 -14.24 11.57
N ILE A 70 -17.25 -13.21 11.34
CA ILE A 70 -17.68 -11.80 11.31
C ILE A 70 -18.73 -11.59 10.21
N GLY A 71 -18.61 -12.32 9.11
CA GLY A 71 -19.47 -12.19 7.96
C GLY A 71 -19.17 -10.92 7.16
N GLN A 72 -20.02 -10.61 6.19
CA GLN A 72 -19.86 -9.42 5.38
C GLN A 72 -20.30 -8.19 6.16
N THR A 73 -19.37 -7.29 6.40
CA THR A 73 -19.65 -5.98 6.99
C THR A 73 -19.96 -4.97 5.90
N GLN A 74 -20.64 -3.89 6.28
CA GLN A 74 -20.84 -2.75 5.41
C GLN A 74 -19.51 -2.04 5.19
N THR A 75 -18.94 -2.11 3.98
CA THR A 75 -17.66 -1.48 3.64
C THR A 75 -17.81 -0.01 3.20
N ASP A 76 -19.03 0.44 2.88
CA ASP A 76 -19.33 1.81 2.40
C ASP A 76 -20.85 2.08 2.42
N ARG A 77 -21.33 3.17 1.82
CA ARG A 77 -22.76 3.48 1.57
C ARG A 77 -23.48 2.49 0.65
N LYS A 78 -22.82 1.41 0.23
CA LYS A 78 -23.35 0.36 -0.65
C LYS A 78 -24.32 -0.60 0.05
N GLY A 79 -24.46 -0.51 1.38
CA GLY A 79 -25.37 -1.34 2.17
C GLY A 79 -24.86 -2.77 2.41
N LEU A 80 -25.57 -3.50 3.27
CA LEU A 80 -25.30 -4.91 3.55
C LEU A 80 -25.58 -5.76 2.30
N ARG A 81 -24.76 -6.80 2.06
CA ARG A 81 -24.87 -7.74 0.93
C ARG A 81 -24.49 -7.18 -0.46
N SER A 82 -23.95 -5.96 -0.56
CA SER A 82 -23.44 -5.43 -1.83
C SER A 82 -22.16 -6.12 -2.31
N SER A 83 -21.37 -6.73 -1.42
CA SER A 83 -20.10 -7.37 -1.78
C SER A 83 -20.32 -8.84 -2.13
N THR A 84 -19.87 -9.26 -3.31
CA THR A 84 -19.79 -10.68 -3.72
C THR A 84 -18.46 -11.30 -3.30
N GLU A 85 -18.02 -11.03 -2.07
CA GLU A 85 -16.78 -11.60 -1.55
C GLU A 85 -16.84 -13.13 -1.44
N LYS A 86 -15.75 -13.77 -1.85
CA LYS A 86 -15.62 -15.23 -1.82
C LYS A 86 -15.54 -15.71 -0.37
N CYS A 87 -16.36 -16.70 -0.05
CA CYS A 87 -16.38 -17.30 1.28
C CYS A 87 -15.36 -18.44 1.39
N TRP A 88 -14.51 -18.41 2.42
CA TRP A 88 -13.46 -19.41 2.66
C TRP A 88 -13.96 -20.85 2.67
N SER A 89 -15.15 -21.11 3.23
CA SER A 89 -15.71 -22.48 3.28
C SER A 89 -16.23 -22.99 1.95
N LYS A 90 -16.54 -22.10 1.01
CA LYS A 90 -17.02 -22.46 -0.33
C LYS A 90 -15.86 -22.58 -1.33
N ALA A 91 -14.77 -21.87 -1.09
CA ALA A 91 -13.58 -21.89 -1.93
C ALA A 91 -12.93 -23.30 -1.95
N LYS A 92 -12.38 -23.70 -3.09
CA LYS A 92 -11.67 -24.97 -3.27
C LYS A 92 -10.35 -24.80 -4.02
N GLY A 93 -9.36 -25.62 -3.68
CA GLY A 93 -8.06 -25.69 -4.37
C GLY A 93 -7.42 -24.33 -4.60
N LYS A 94 -7.25 -23.95 -5.87
CA LYS A 94 -6.64 -22.66 -6.28
C LYS A 94 -7.30 -21.46 -5.62
N GLU A 95 -8.62 -21.45 -5.46
CA GLU A 95 -9.31 -20.30 -4.89
C GLU A 95 -8.92 -20.05 -3.44
N LYS A 96 -8.79 -21.11 -2.63
CA LYS A 96 -8.30 -20.99 -1.25
C LYS A 96 -6.89 -20.43 -1.22
N ARG A 97 -6.02 -20.93 -2.10
CA ARG A 97 -4.64 -20.43 -2.23
C ARG A 97 -4.60 -18.95 -2.57
N ASP A 98 -5.42 -18.51 -3.53
CA ASP A 98 -5.51 -17.11 -3.91
C ASP A 98 -6.04 -16.23 -2.77
N MET A 99 -6.97 -16.73 -1.93
CA MET A 99 -7.44 -16.04 -0.74
C MET A 99 -6.34 -15.87 0.32
N VAL A 100 -5.58 -16.93 0.64
CA VAL A 100 -4.44 -16.84 1.58
C VAL A 100 -3.40 -15.86 1.07
N ILE A 101 -3.02 -15.94 -0.20
CA ILE A 101 -2.06 -15.02 -0.81
C ILE A 101 -2.58 -13.59 -0.77
N HIS A 102 -3.89 -13.38 -0.92
CA HIS A 102 -4.49 -12.06 -0.79
C HIS A 102 -4.37 -11.50 0.64
N GLU A 103 -4.56 -12.31 1.67
CA GLU A 103 -4.36 -11.88 3.06
C GLU A 103 -2.90 -11.48 3.34
N ILE A 104 -1.92 -12.27 2.90
CA ILE A 104 -0.49 -11.93 3.01
C ILE A 104 -0.22 -10.55 2.40
N ARG A 105 -0.80 -10.30 1.22
CA ARG A 105 -0.68 -9.02 0.50
C ARG A 105 -1.27 -7.86 1.28
N LEU A 106 -2.46 -8.03 1.86
CA LEU A 106 -3.11 -7.03 2.70
C LEU A 106 -2.32 -6.76 3.99
N TYR A 107 -1.74 -7.79 4.59
CA TYR A 107 -0.88 -7.68 5.77
C TYR A 107 0.38 -6.86 5.45
N GLU A 108 1.09 -7.19 4.36
CA GLU A 108 2.28 -6.44 3.95
C GLU A 108 1.95 -4.97 3.61
N ASP A 109 0.85 -4.71 2.90
CA ASP A 109 0.39 -3.35 2.64
C ASP A 109 0.16 -2.59 3.95
N SER A 110 -0.48 -3.24 4.92
CA SER A 110 -0.80 -2.62 6.22
C SER A 110 0.47 -2.36 7.03
N ARG A 111 1.45 -3.27 7.01
CA ARG A 111 2.76 -3.07 7.63
C ARG A 111 3.51 -1.88 7.03
N ILE A 112 3.43 -1.72 5.71
CA ILE A 112 4.05 -0.60 4.99
C ILE A 112 3.36 0.73 5.38
N VAL A 113 2.03 0.76 5.45
CA VAL A 113 1.27 1.94 5.89
C VAL A 113 1.59 2.29 7.35
N GLN A 114 1.60 1.33 8.26
CA GLN A 114 1.97 1.54 9.66
C GLN A 114 3.36 2.18 9.79
N LYS A 115 4.35 1.67 9.05
CA LYS A 115 5.70 2.23 9.03
C LYS A 115 5.74 3.68 8.52
N ALA A 116 4.84 4.04 7.61
CA ALA A 116 4.76 5.40 7.11
C ALA A 116 4.08 6.37 8.08
N VAL A 117 3.04 5.94 8.77
CA VAL A 117 2.40 6.74 9.82
C VAL A 117 3.42 7.08 10.93
N GLN A 118 4.35 6.18 11.22
CA GLN A 118 5.46 6.42 12.14
C GLN A 118 6.51 7.43 11.62
N LYS A 119 6.40 7.92 10.37
CA LYS A 119 7.33 8.87 9.74
C LYS A 119 6.62 10.18 9.34
N PRO A 120 6.08 10.94 10.30
CA PRO A 120 5.24 12.10 10.02
C PRO A 120 5.97 13.23 9.28
N LYS A 121 7.30 13.33 9.33
CA LYS A 121 8.04 14.38 8.61
C LYS A 121 8.25 14.09 7.11
N GLN A 122 8.28 12.82 6.70
CA GLN A 122 8.61 12.39 5.32
C GLN A 122 7.43 11.71 4.62
N LEU A 123 6.31 11.55 5.30
CA LEU A 123 5.13 10.83 4.81
C LEU A 123 3.85 11.52 5.30
N GLN A 124 3.84 12.86 5.31
CA GLN A 124 2.64 13.64 5.64
C GLN A 124 1.45 13.31 4.74
N CYS A 125 1.70 12.73 3.56
CA CYS A 125 0.64 12.29 2.65
C CYS A 125 -0.32 11.26 3.26
N THR A 126 0.01 10.61 4.38
CA THR A 126 -0.93 9.75 5.10
C THR A 126 -2.13 10.53 5.66
N ASN A 127 -1.97 11.82 5.90
CA ASN A 127 -2.99 12.69 6.51
C ASN A 127 -3.80 13.48 5.46
N TRP A 128 -3.51 13.29 4.17
CA TRP A 128 -4.19 14.01 3.10
C TRP A 128 -5.54 13.36 2.78
N ASP A 129 -6.50 13.46 3.69
CA ASP A 129 -7.80 12.77 3.56
C ASP A 129 -8.55 13.19 2.29
N ASN A 130 -8.48 14.47 1.92
CA ASN A 130 -9.13 15.03 0.73
C ASN A 130 -8.39 14.77 -0.58
N ALA A 131 -7.16 14.23 -0.55
CA ALA A 131 -6.41 13.95 -1.76
C ALA A 131 -6.91 12.67 -2.44
N LEU A 132 -7.24 12.78 -3.72
CA LEU A 132 -7.62 11.65 -4.57
C LEU A 132 -6.43 10.68 -4.74
N GLN A 133 -6.74 9.38 -4.71
CA GLN A 133 -5.76 8.35 -5.01
C GLN A 133 -5.46 8.33 -6.52
N LYS A 134 -4.19 8.36 -6.90
CA LYS A 134 -3.75 8.21 -8.30
C LYS A 134 -3.01 6.89 -8.47
N SER A 135 -3.46 6.08 -9.42
CA SER A 135 -2.72 4.91 -9.92
C SER A 135 -1.95 5.25 -11.18
N LEU A 136 -0.71 4.76 -11.26
CA LEU A 136 0.14 4.80 -12.43
C LEU A 136 0.33 3.39 -12.97
N THR A 137 0.11 3.23 -14.27
CA THR A 137 0.39 2.02 -15.04
C THR A 137 1.79 2.10 -15.64
N TRP A 138 2.34 0.96 -16.06
CA TRP A 138 3.61 0.93 -16.78
C TRP A 138 3.57 1.78 -18.04
N ASN A 139 2.45 1.75 -18.77
CA ASN A 139 2.28 2.54 -19.98
C ASN A 139 2.35 4.05 -19.70
N GLU A 140 1.64 4.51 -18.67
CA GLU A 140 1.73 5.92 -18.25
C GLU A 140 3.16 6.31 -17.85
N ILE A 141 3.88 5.44 -17.12
CA ILE A 141 5.28 5.70 -16.75
C ILE A 141 6.18 5.85 -17.98
N TRP A 142 6.02 4.99 -18.98
CA TRP A 142 6.82 5.06 -20.21
C TRP A 142 6.58 6.33 -21.03
N HIS A 143 5.36 6.86 -21.00
CA HIS A 143 5.00 8.07 -21.73
C HIS A 143 5.20 9.37 -20.93
N LEU A 144 5.41 9.29 -19.63
CA LEU A 144 5.64 10.46 -18.79
C LEU A 144 7.11 10.92 -18.87
N ALA A 145 7.31 12.23 -18.99
CA ALA A 145 8.63 12.81 -18.87
C ALA A 145 9.26 12.49 -17.49
N PRO A 146 10.57 12.17 -17.41
CA PRO A 146 11.22 11.79 -16.15
C PRO A 146 11.03 12.80 -15.01
N LEU A 147 11.04 14.10 -15.33
CA LEU A 147 10.81 15.17 -14.36
C LEU A 147 9.41 15.15 -13.77
N ARG A 148 8.38 14.80 -14.56
CA ARG A 148 7.00 14.67 -14.08
C ARG A 148 6.86 13.48 -13.14
N ILE A 149 7.49 12.36 -13.46
CA ILE A 149 7.51 11.17 -12.59
C ILE A 149 8.20 11.50 -11.27
N SER A 150 9.38 12.14 -11.33
CA SER A 150 10.10 12.56 -10.15
C SER A 150 9.27 13.53 -9.30
N PHE A 151 8.57 14.47 -9.92
CA PHE A 151 7.71 15.41 -9.21
C PHE A 151 6.56 14.69 -8.50
N LEU A 152 5.83 13.81 -9.19
CA LEU A 152 4.71 13.04 -8.62
C LEU A 152 5.13 12.16 -7.44
N ILE A 153 6.28 11.49 -7.56
CA ILE A 153 6.82 10.67 -6.48
C ILE A 153 7.17 11.57 -5.28
N ARG A 154 7.90 12.66 -5.53
CA ARG A 154 8.37 13.56 -4.47
C ARG A 154 7.26 14.34 -3.79
N SER A 155 6.17 14.66 -4.49
CA SER A 155 5.00 15.31 -3.90
C SER A 155 4.34 14.39 -2.87
N VAL A 156 4.14 13.12 -3.22
CA VAL A 156 3.52 12.14 -2.31
C VAL A 156 4.43 11.82 -1.12
N TYR A 157 5.76 11.75 -1.29
CA TYR A 157 6.66 11.59 -0.15
C TYR A 157 6.98 12.88 0.60
N ASP A 158 6.29 14.00 0.30
CA ASP A 158 6.54 15.29 0.95
C ASP A 158 8.05 15.67 0.99
N VAL A 159 8.77 15.36 -0.09
CA VAL A 159 10.21 15.64 -0.26
C VAL A 159 10.48 16.64 -1.37
N LEU A 160 9.42 17.32 -1.85
CA LEU A 160 9.59 18.55 -2.63
C LEU A 160 10.23 19.64 -1.75
N PRO A 161 10.72 20.75 -2.34
CA PRO A 161 11.37 21.83 -1.61
C PRO A 161 10.46 23.04 -1.30
N PRO A 162 9.28 22.93 -0.64
CA PRO A 162 8.61 24.11 -0.10
C PRO A 162 9.37 24.64 1.14
N ASN A 163 9.08 25.87 1.56
CA ASN A 163 9.82 26.49 2.66
C ASN A 163 9.77 25.69 3.96
N ALA A 164 8.65 25.03 4.28
CA ALA A 164 8.57 24.17 5.46
C ALA A 164 9.61 23.03 5.46
N ASN A 165 9.85 22.40 4.29
CA ASN A 165 10.85 21.33 4.17
C ASN A 165 12.26 21.91 4.10
N LEU A 166 12.44 23.05 3.43
CA LEU A 166 13.74 23.74 3.38
C LEU A 166 14.22 24.15 4.77
N VAL A 167 13.34 24.63 5.64
CA VAL A 167 13.64 24.87 7.06
C VAL A 167 14.00 23.57 7.77
N GLY A 168 13.23 22.51 7.54
CA GLY A 168 13.55 21.17 8.07
C GLY A 168 14.90 20.62 7.60
N TRP A 169 15.41 21.06 6.45
CA TRP A 169 16.71 20.70 5.90
C TRP A 169 17.83 21.70 6.23
N GLY A 170 17.55 22.75 7.01
CA GLY A 170 18.53 23.79 7.34
C GLY A 170 18.96 24.66 6.16
N LYS A 171 18.14 24.72 5.09
CA LYS A 171 18.41 25.54 3.88
C LYS A 171 17.70 26.90 3.88
N ARG A 172 16.82 27.13 4.85
CA ARG A 172 16.05 28.36 5.04
C ARG A 172 15.74 28.51 6.53
N GLU A 173 15.54 29.74 6.99
CA GLU A 173 15.17 30.03 8.38
C GLU A 173 13.64 30.06 8.55
N ASP A 174 12.94 30.70 7.60
CA ASP A 174 11.48 30.90 7.69
C ASP A 174 10.66 29.92 6.82
N PRO A 175 9.61 29.28 7.38
CA PRO A 175 8.74 28.36 6.66
C PRO A 175 7.54 29.06 5.98
N THR A 176 7.53 30.39 5.94
CA THR A 176 6.37 31.20 5.51
C THR A 176 6.26 31.27 3.98
N CYS A 177 5.02 31.34 3.49
CA CYS A 177 4.73 31.51 2.06
C CYS A 177 4.96 32.96 1.65
N PRO A 178 5.70 33.24 0.56
CA PRO A 178 5.97 34.60 0.13
C PRO A 178 4.72 35.35 -0.35
N LEU A 179 3.64 34.64 -0.69
CA LEU A 179 2.39 35.24 -1.14
C LEU A 179 1.47 35.57 0.03
N CYS A 180 1.08 34.54 0.81
CA CYS A 180 0.04 34.68 1.84
C CYS A 180 0.56 34.66 3.27
N GLN A 181 1.88 34.62 3.47
CA GLN A 181 2.58 34.61 4.76
C GLN A 181 2.28 33.42 5.71
N GLY A 182 1.31 32.56 5.37
CA GLY A 182 1.04 31.31 6.10
C GLY A 182 2.16 30.27 5.94
N ARG A 183 2.12 29.19 6.72
CA ARG A 183 3.12 28.10 6.64
C ARG A 183 3.07 27.40 5.28
N GLN A 184 4.19 27.38 4.56
CA GLN A 184 4.29 26.83 3.21
C GLN A 184 4.66 25.34 3.24
N THR A 185 3.65 24.48 3.35
CA THR A 185 3.76 23.01 3.15
C THR A 185 3.65 22.64 1.68
N THR A 186 3.90 21.37 1.32
CA THR A 186 3.67 20.87 -0.05
C THR A 186 2.20 21.01 -0.46
N GLU A 187 1.26 20.62 0.40
CA GLU A 187 -0.18 20.83 0.20
C GLU A 187 -0.51 22.31 -0.02
N HIS A 188 0.11 23.21 0.76
CA HIS A 188 -0.08 24.64 0.58
C HIS A 188 0.33 25.12 -0.81
N VAL A 189 1.49 24.68 -1.31
CA VAL A 189 1.99 25.06 -2.63
C VAL A 189 1.12 24.49 -3.75
N LEU A 190 0.70 23.22 -3.63
CA LEU A 190 0.02 22.51 -4.71
C LEU A 190 -1.48 22.78 -4.80
N SER A 191 -2.17 23.05 -3.68
CA SER A 191 -3.63 23.13 -3.67
C SER A 191 -4.23 24.25 -2.81
N SER A 192 -3.51 24.75 -1.79
CA SER A 192 -4.17 25.46 -0.68
C SER A 192 -3.71 26.91 -0.46
N CYS A 193 -2.90 27.50 -1.35
CA CYS A 193 -2.53 28.92 -1.27
C CYS A 193 -3.65 29.82 -1.80
N LYS A 194 -4.33 30.55 -0.90
CA LYS A 194 -5.46 31.44 -1.21
C LYS A 194 -5.12 32.49 -2.27
N ILE A 195 -3.93 33.09 -2.19
CA ILE A 195 -3.49 34.16 -3.10
C ILE A 195 -3.05 33.60 -4.46
N ALA A 196 -2.39 32.44 -4.47
CA ALA A 196 -2.06 31.79 -5.74
C ALA A 196 -3.35 31.40 -6.50
N LEU A 197 -4.34 30.90 -5.77
CA LEU A 197 -5.64 30.52 -6.33
C LEU A 197 -6.40 31.73 -6.88
N SER A 198 -6.47 32.85 -6.14
CA SER A 198 -7.16 34.06 -6.62
C SER A 198 -6.46 34.70 -7.82
N GLN A 199 -5.15 34.51 -7.96
CA GLN A 199 -4.35 35.00 -9.09
C GLN A 199 -4.29 34.02 -10.27
N GLY A 200 -4.94 32.85 -10.19
CA GLY A 200 -4.90 31.83 -11.24
C GLY A 200 -3.53 31.19 -11.47
N ARG A 201 -2.65 31.23 -10.47
CA ARG A 201 -1.30 30.63 -10.53
C ARG A 201 -1.37 29.16 -10.12
N TYR A 202 -1.70 28.31 -11.08
CA TYR A 202 -1.67 26.85 -10.92
C TYR A 202 -0.27 26.33 -11.26
N THR A 203 0.39 25.68 -10.31
CA THR A 203 1.65 24.94 -10.53
C THR A 203 1.41 23.52 -10.97
#